data_AF-A0A4U6CQY5-F1
#
_entry.id   AF-A0A4U6CQY5-F1
#
_cell.length_a   1.000
_cell.length_b   1.000
_cell.length_c   1.000
_cell.angle_alpha   90.00
_cell.angle_beta   90.00
_cell.angle_gamma   90.00
#
_symmetry.space_group_name_H-M   'P 1'
#
loop_
_entity.id
_entity.type
_entity.pdbx_description
1 polymer ?
#
loop_
_entity_poly.entity_id
_entity_poly.type
_entity_poly.pdbx_seq_one_letter_code
_entity_poly.pdbx_strand_id
1 'polypeptide(L)'
;MQIFETQIQNPPKMVRATNVSKHSDARSRLISFSIAIPVILWFWNGFFIAQTALSKPTIICLCTGCMCALLVFLVERTIADSTSRSVIVITARIFLAICLSICGIVGLKLQIYNQDIEQVLKIKQIAKEDSLSKSFDQTSEVRKKPLVDDLKYRTSETLRLNKKLIDEIQGKDGSQTGVGSIADGIRIELDTARNYEKRAQIILKTAEDTVLVEKTQFIKESKLPWGIKHRLAVLHGIIFEDAFNIIFFIALACTLLILDLILVFVAYTEPISPQEIVKNELYSLYKHKMDQKNLL
;
A
#
# COMPACT_ATOMS: atom_id res chain seq x y z
N MET A 1 -25.06 63.34 46.58
CA MET A 1 -25.75 62.03 46.57
C MET A 1 -27.10 62.07 45.82
N GLN A 2 -27.32 63.00 44.87
CA GLN A 2 -28.60 63.19 44.18
C GLN A 2 -28.46 63.29 42.63
N ILE A 3 -27.29 62.97 42.06
CA ILE A 3 -27.03 63.08 40.61
C ILE A 3 -27.10 61.70 39.91
N PHE A 4 -27.40 60.63 40.65
CA PHE A 4 -27.36 59.26 40.11
C PHE A 4 -28.71 58.69 39.67
N GLU A 5 -29.83 59.39 39.90
CA GLU A 5 -31.18 58.85 39.63
C GLU A 5 -31.76 59.20 38.24
N THR A 6 -31.18 60.15 37.50
CA THR A 6 -31.81 60.67 36.27
C THR A 6 -31.42 59.97 34.96
N GLN A 7 -30.62 58.90 34.98
CA GLN A 7 -30.16 58.21 33.76
C GLN A 7 -30.91 56.91 33.41
N ILE A 8 -31.99 56.55 34.13
CA ILE A 8 -32.68 55.25 33.95
C ILE A 8 -33.88 55.32 32.98
N GLN A 9 -34.26 56.47 32.44
CA GLN A 9 -35.60 56.64 31.86
C GLN A 9 -35.76 56.48 30.34
N ASN A 10 -34.74 56.03 29.60
CA ASN A 10 -34.90 55.70 28.17
C ASN A 10 -34.46 54.25 27.91
N PRO A 11 -35.39 53.27 27.93
CA PRO A 11 -35.05 51.94 27.47
C PRO A 11 -34.63 52.03 25.99
N PRO A 12 -33.46 51.47 25.62
CA PRO A 12 -33.01 51.50 24.24
C PRO A 12 -34.08 50.85 23.35
N LYS A 13 -34.47 51.55 22.28
CA LYS A 13 -35.37 51.04 21.24
C LYS A 13 -34.89 49.64 20.85
N MET A 14 -35.67 48.60 21.15
CA MET A 14 -35.40 47.24 20.70
C MET A 14 -35.31 47.25 19.17
N VAL A 15 -34.08 47.29 18.65
CA VAL A 15 -33.80 47.14 17.23
C VAL A 15 -34.30 45.74 16.84
N ARG A 16 -35.27 45.73 15.92
CA ARG A 16 -35.95 44.56 15.31
C ARG A 16 -35.12 43.26 15.37
N ALA A 17 -35.45 42.37 16.30
CA ALA A 17 -34.84 41.05 16.45
C ALA A 17 -35.08 40.11 15.25
N THR A 18 -35.99 40.44 14.34
CA THR A 18 -36.43 39.54 13.25
C THR A 18 -35.44 39.42 12.08
N ASN A 19 -34.53 40.38 11.89
CA ASN A 19 -33.51 40.29 10.83
C ASN A 19 -32.21 39.63 11.32
N VAL A 20 -31.98 39.60 12.64
CA VAL A 20 -30.78 39.00 13.24
C VAL A 20 -30.84 37.47 13.20
N SER A 21 -32.02 36.86 13.36
CA SER A 21 -32.18 35.40 13.31
C SER A 21 -31.88 34.81 11.92
N LYS A 22 -32.36 35.43 10.84
CA LYS A 22 -32.17 34.92 9.47
C LYS A 22 -30.70 34.88 9.02
N HIS A 23 -29.87 35.84 9.45
CA HIS A 23 -28.44 35.84 9.13
C HIS A 23 -27.67 34.74 9.88
N SER A 24 -28.10 34.38 11.09
CA SER A 24 -27.49 33.32 11.89
C SER A 24 -27.67 31.93 11.26
N ASP A 25 -28.82 31.66 10.66
CA ASP A 25 -29.14 30.34 10.08
C ASP A 25 -28.41 30.07 8.75
N ALA A 26 -28.16 31.11 7.95
CA ALA A 26 -27.38 30.98 6.71
C ALA A 26 -25.90 30.65 7.02
N ARG A 27 -25.34 31.34 8.01
CA ARG A 27 -23.97 31.13 8.51
C ARG A 27 -23.75 29.71 9.02
N SER A 28 -24.63 29.23 9.90
CA SER A 28 -24.52 27.86 10.45
C SER A 28 -24.55 26.80 9.35
N ARG A 29 -25.31 27.03 8.27
CA ARG A 29 -25.37 26.13 7.12
C ARG A 29 -24.09 26.14 6.29
N LEU A 30 -23.50 27.30 6.02
CA LEU A 30 -22.24 27.41 5.28
C LEU A 30 -21.09 26.73 6.02
N ILE A 31 -20.93 26.99 7.33
CA ILE A 31 -19.89 26.36 8.15
C ILE A 31 -20.06 24.83 8.17
N SER A 32 -21.29 24.34 8.34
CA SER A 32 -21.58 22.90 8.32
C SER A 32 -21.21 22.27 6.98
N PHE A 33 -21.49 22.96 5.87
CA PHE A 33 -21.15 22.47 4.54
C PHE A 33 -19.63 22.48 4.29
N SER A 34 -18.92 23.52 4.74
CA SER A 34 -17.46 23.60 4.65
C SER A 34 -16.74 22.50 5.43
N ILE A 35 -17.31 22.04 6.55
CA ILE A 35 -16.77 20.90 7.31
C ILE A 35 -17.01 19.58 6.58
N ALA A 36 -18.12 19.44 5.86
CA ALA A 36 -18.47 18.18 5.18
C ALA A 36 -17.49 17.82 4.05
N ILE A 37 -16.96 18.82 3.32
CA ILE A 37 -16.03 18.63 2.20
C ILE A 37 -14.77 17.84 2.62
N PRO A 38 -13.95 18.30 3.59
CA PRO A 38 -12.76 17.58 4.01
C PRO A 38 -13.11 16.22 4.65
N VAL A 39 -14.24 16.11 5.36
CA VAL A 39 -14.67 14.83 5.95
C VAL A 39 -14.94 13.77 4.88
N ILE A 40 -15.66 14.12 3.81
CA ILE A 40 -15.93 13.22 2.68
C ILE A 40 -14.64 12.87 1.94
N LEU A 41 -13.79 13.88 1.68
CA LEU A 41 -12.50 13.68 1.02
C LEU A 41 -11.62 12.68 1.80
N TRP A 42 -11.56 12.83 3.13
CA TRP A 42 -10.78 11.97 4.00
C TRP A 42 -11.38 10.57 4.22
N PHE A 43 -12.70 10.45 4.15
CA PHE A 43 -13.34 9.15 4.05
C PHE A 43 -12.82 8.36 2.84
N TRP A 44 -12.85 8.98 1.66
CA TRP A 44 -12.38 8.34 0.43
C TRP A 44 -10.88 8.06 0.44
N ASN A 45 -10.06 9.00 0.90
CA ASN A 45 -8.61 8.77 1.04
C ASN A 45 -8.30 7.60 1.98
N GLY A 46 -8.94 7.55 3.16
CA GLY A 46 -8.76 6.45 4.11
C GLY A 46 -9.21 5.10 3.53
N PHE A 47 -10.35 5.09 2.84
CA PHE A 47 -10.87 3.91 2.15
C PHE A 47 -9.90 3.41 1.06
N PHE A 48 -9.44 4.29 0.17
CA PHE A 48 -8.56 3.93 -0.93
C PHE A 48 -7.18 3.53 -0.47
N ILE A 49 -6.61 4.18 0.56
CA ILE A 49 -5.34 3.76 1.14
C ILE A 49 -5.46 2.35 1.72
N ALA A 50 -6.53 2.04 2.46
CA ALA A 50 -6.74 0.70 3.00
C ALA A 50 -6.92 -0.37 1.90
N GLN A 51 -7.62 -0.02 0.82
CA GLN A 51 -7.87 -0.93 -0.30
C GLN A 51 -6.61 -1.16 -1.16
N THR A 52 -5.95 -0.09 -1.57
CA THR A 52 -4.83 -0.14 -2.53
C THR A 52 -3.50 -0.39 -1.85
N ALA A 53 -3.20 0.24 -0.71
CA ALA A 53 -1.91 0.13 -0.03
C ALA A 53 -1.81 -1.14 0.82
N LEU A 54 -2.91 -1.51 1.50
CA LEU A 54 -2.93 -2.61 2.47
C LEU A 54 -3.63 -3.87 1.95
N SER A 55 -4.21 -3.82 0.75
CA SER A 55 -4.94 -4.93 0.12
C SER A 55 -5.96 -5.58 1.06
N LYS A 56 -6.65 -4.76 1.86
CA LYS A 56 -7.63 -5.24 2.86
C LYS A 56 -8.99 -5.47 2.23
N PRO A 57 -9.82 -6.37 2.81
CA PRO A 57 -11.20 -6.56 2.39
C PRO A 57 -12.01 -5.27 2.56
N THR A 58 -12.99 -5.07 1.69
CA THR A 58 -13.79 -3.83 1.57
C THR A 58 -14.40 -3.36 2.89
N ILE A 59 -14.81 -4.28 3.77
CA ILE A 59 -15.39 -3.95 5.07
C ILE A 59 -14.37 -3.24 5.96
N ILE A 60 -13.13 -3.73 6.02
CA ILE A 60 -12.06 -3.10 6.80
C ILE A 60 -11.72 -1.73 6.19
N CYS A 61 -11.74 -1.60 4.87
CA CYS A 61 -11.53 -0.33 4.19
C CYS A 61 -12.62 0.68 4.55
N LEU A 62 -13.88 0.25 4.59
CA LEU A 62 -15.01 1.09 4.99
C LEU A 62 -14.87 1.59 6.43
N CYS A 63 -14.57 0.69 7.36
CA CYS A 63 -14.31 1.05 8.76
C CYS A 63 -13.14 2.02 8.90
N THR A 64 -12.07 1.82 8.12
CA THR A 64 -10.89 2.71 8.14
C THR A 64 -11.23 4.10 7.60
N GLY A 65 -11.97 4.18 6.48
CA GLY A 65 -12.46 5.44 5.94
C GLY A 65 -13.37 6.18 6.93
N CYS A 66 -14.31 5.48 7.57
CA CYS A 66 -15.16 6.06 8.63
C CYS A 66 -14.34 6.59 9.80
N MET A 67 -13.32 5.84 10.25
CA MET A 67 -12.46 6.26 11.35
C MET A 67 -11.65 7.52 10.98
N CYS A 68 -11.08 7.58 9.77
CA CYS A 68 -10.39 8.77 9.28
C CYS A 68 -11.32 9.98 9.17
N ALA A 69 -12.52 9.79 8.62
CA ALA A 69 -13.53 10.84 8.49
C ALA A 69 -13.98 11.37 9.86
N LEU A 70 -14.17 10.50 10.85
CA LEU A 70 -14.51 10.88 12.22
C LEU A 70 -13.40 11.68 12.88
N LEU A 71 -12.13 11.26 12.74
CA LEU A 71 -10.99 12.00 13.29
C LEU A 71 -10.88 13.39 12.69
N VAL A 72 -11.00 13.51 11.37
CA VAL A 72 -11.00 14.81 10.69
C VAL A 72 -12.19 15.64 11.15
N PHE A 73 -13.40 15.09 11.20
CA PHE A 73 -14.58 15.80 11.70
C PHE A 73 -14.38 16.35 13.12
N LEU A 74 -13.79 15.58 14.04
CA LEU A 74 -13.53 16.05 15.41
C LEU A 74 -12.53 17.20 15.43
N VAL A 75 -11.46 17.13 14.63
CA VAL A 75 -10.46 18.19 14.53
C VAL A 75 -11.06 19.44 13.88
N GLU A 76 -11.79 19.29 12.78
CA GLU A 76 -12.51 20.38 12.10
C GLU A 76 -13.47 21.09 13.05
N ARG A 77 -14.30 20.31 13.76
CA ARG A 77 -15.30 20.84 14.68
C ARG A 77 -14.66 21.59 15.85
N THR A 78 -13.62 21.02 16.45
CA THR A 78 -12.92 21.65 17.59
C THR A 78 -12.35 23.01 17.19
N ILE A 79 -11.85 23.12 15.95
CA ILE A 79 -11.31 24.37 15.42
C ILE A 79 -12.44 25.35 15.07
N ALA A 80 -13.52 24.88 14.44
CA ALA A 80 -14.67 25.72 14.09
C ALA A 80 -15.37 26.33 15.32
N ASP A 81 -15.45 25.57 16.42
CA ASP A 81 -16.06 26.03 17.68
C ASP A 81 -15.15 27.00 18.47
N SER A 82 -13.87 27.11 18.11
CA SER A 82 -12.94 28.01 18.80
C SER A 82 -13.29 29.48 18.51
N THR A 83 -13.89 30.15 19.49
CA THR A 83 -14.37 31.55 19.37
C THR A 83 -13.22 32.56 19.22
N SER A 84 -11.98 32.15 19.55
CA SER A 84 -10.83 33.04 19.48
C SER A 84 -10.16 32.96 18.11
N ARG A 85 -10.17 34.07 17.36
CA ARG A 85 -9.32 34.31 16.17
C ARG A 85 -7.84 34.48 16.54
N SER A 86 -7.34 33.65 17.46
CA SER A 86 -5.93 33.68 17.82
C SER A 86 -5.09 33.26 16.62
N VAL A 87 -4.00 33.99 16.39
CA VAL A 87 -3.04 33.67 15.31
C VAL A 87 -2.54 32.22 15.44
N ILE A 88 -2.38 31.74 16.68
CA ILE A 88 -1.94 30.37 16.99
C ILE A 88 -2.88 29.32 16.39
N VAL A 89 -4.19 29.47 16.55
CA VAL A 89 -5.18 28.52 15.99
C VAL A 89 -5.13 28.51 14.46
N ILE A 90 -5.01 29.70 13.84
CA ILE A 90 -4.89 29.83 12.38
C ILE A 90 -3.60 29.17 11.86
N THR A 91 -2.47 29.41 12.51
CA THR A 91 -1.19 28.80 12.13
C THR A 91 -1.21 27.28 12.30
N ALA A 92 -1.72 26.78 13.43
CA ALA A 92 -1.87 25.34 13.66
C ALA A 92 -2.76 24.69 12.60
N ARG A 93 -3.79 25.41 12.15
CA ARG A 93 -4.71 24.97 11.11
C ARG A 93 -4.06 24.88 9.74
N ILE A 94 -3.32 25.91 9.33
CA ILE A 94 -2.57 25.90 8.07
C ILE A 94 -1.55 24.75 8.07
N PHE A 95 -0.85 24.56 9.19
CA PHE A 95 0.10 23.46 9.34
C PHE A 95 -0.58 22.08 9.21
N LEU A 96 -1.72 21.89 9.87
CA LEU A 96 -2.52 20.67 9.76
C LEU A 96 -2.98 20.43 8.32
N ALA A 97 -3.50 21.46 7.63
CA ALA A 97 -3.92 21.36 6.24
C ALA A 97 -2.76 20.98 5.30
N ILE A 98 -1.54 21.47 5.56
CA ILE A 98 -0.35 21.04 4.82
C ILE A 98 -0.04 19.57 5.08
N CYS A 99 -0.03 19.12 6.34
CA CYS A 99 0.21 17.72 6.68
C CYS A 99 -0.83 16.79 6.04
N LEU A 100 -2.11 17.18 6.11
CA LEU A 100 -3.23 16.45 5.52
C LEU A 100 -3.11 16.42 4.00
N SER A 101 -2.86 17.55 3.34
CA SER A 101 -2.67 17.59 1.88
C SER A 101 -1.51 16.68 1.43
N ILE A 102 -0.37 16.68 2.15
CA ILE A 102 0.76 15.77 1.86
C ILE A 102 0.34 14.30 2.01
N CYS A 103 -0.39 13.95 3.06
CA CYS A 103 -0.88 12.58 3.24
C CYS A 103 -1.93 12.19 2.18
N GLY A 104 -2.84 13.09 1.86
CA GLY A 104 -3.88 12.91 0.85
C GLY A 104 -3.31 12.72 -0.54
N ILE A 105 -2.32 13.53 -0.92
CA ILE A 105 -1.67 13.36 -2.23
C ILE A 105 -0.92 12.03 -2.31
N VAL A 106 -0.21 11.59 -1.26
CA VAL A 106 0.44 10.27 -1.27
C VAL A 106 -0.59 9.15 -1.49
N GLY A 107 -1.77 9.25 -0.87
CA GLY A 107 -2.88 8.31 -1.07
C GLY A 107 -3.39 8.29 -2.51
N LEU A 108 -3.75 9.46 -3.05
CA LEU A 108 -4.23 9.58 -4.43
C LEU A 108 -3.19 9.13 -5.45
N LYS A 109 -1.91 9.46 -5.22
CA LYS A 109 -0.80 9.02 -6.08
C LYS A 109 -0.74 7.50 -6.17
N LEU A 110 -0.86 6.82 -5.04
CA LEU A 110 -0.85 5.37 -5.00
C LEU A 110 -2.05 4.78 -5.75
N GLN A 111 -3.21 5.44 -5.68
CA GLN A 111 -4.41 5.01 -6.36
C GLN A 111 -4.33 5.20 -7.89
N ILE A 112 -3.94 6.39 -8.35
CA ILE A 112 -3.87 6.72 -9.78
C ILE A 112 -2.87 5.79 -10.49
N TYR A 113 -1.72 5.53 -9.88
CA TYR A 113 -0.65 4.71 -10.48
C TYR A 113 -0.68 3.24 -10.04
N ASN A 114 -1.77 2.76 -9.44
CA ASN A 114 -1.80 1.39 -8.92
C ASN A 114 -1.56 0.34 -10.02
N GLN A 115 -2.09 0.58 -11.23
CA GLN A 115 -1.90 -0.32 -12.38
C GLN A 115 -0.44 -0.33 -12.85
N ASP A 116 0.16 0.84 -13.03
CA ASP A 116 1.55 0.98 -13.46
C ASP A 116 2.53 0.39 -12.43
N ILE A 117 2.28 0.65 -11.15
CA ILE A 117 3.04 0.06 -10.05
C ILE A 117 2.94 -1.46 -10.10
N GLU A 118 1.74 -2.01 -10.29
CA GLU A 118 1.54 -3.45 -10.38
C GLU A 118 2.26 -4.05 -11.59
N GLN A 119 2.24 -3.38 -12.73
CA GLN A 119 2.97 -3.81 -13.92
C GLN A 119 4.48 -3.83 -13.70
N VAL A 120 5.05 -2.75 -13.14
CA VAL A 120 6.49 -2.68 -12.83
C VAL A 120 6.88 -3.72 -11.79
N LEU A 121 6.05 -3.96 -10.77
CA LEU A 121 6.31 -5.00 -9.77
C LEU A 121 6.24 -6.41 -10.38
N LYS A 122 5.31 -6.67 -11.30
CA LYS A 122 5.26 -7.94 -12.05
C LYS A 122 6.51 -8.15 -12.88
N ILE A 123 6.99 -7.13 -13.60
CA ILE A 123 8.23 -7.21 -14.38
C ILE A 123 9.43 -7.50 -13.47
N LYS A 124 9.56 -6.78 -12.35
CA LYS A 124 10.63 -7.02 -11.37
C LYS A 124 10.54 -8.42 -10.75
N GLN A 125 9.33 -8.91 -10.53
CA GLN A 125 9.11 -10.25 -10.03
C GLN A 125 9.52 -11.31 -11.06
N ILE A 126 9.14 -11.17 -12.33
CA ILE A 126 9.57 -12.07 -13.40
C ILE A 126 11.10 -12.07 -13.52
N ALA A 127 11.74 -10.90 -13.52
CA ALA A 127 13.20 -10.81 -13.55
C ALA A 127 13.88 -11.47 -12.33
N LYS A 128 13.24 -11.40 -11.16
CA LYS A 128 13.70 -12.10 -9.95
C LYS A 128 13.49 -13.61 -10.07
N GLU A 129 12.35 -14.05 -10.56
CA GLU A 129 12.05 -15.46 -10.82
C GLU A 129 13.02 -16.06 -11.85
N ASP A 130 13.36 -15.32 -12.90
CA ASP A 130 14.33 -15.74 -13.91
C ASP A 130 15.75 -15.85 -13.35
N SER A 131 16.19 -14.89 -12.53
CA SER A 131 17.51 -14.95 -11.91
C SER A 131 17.60 -16.08 -10.89
N LEU A 132 16.56 -16.29 -10.08
CA LEU A 132 16.45 -17.42 -9.17
C LEU A 132 16.39 -18.76 -9.91
N SER A 133 15.63 -18.84 -11.01
CA SER A 133 15.59 -20.02 -11.87
C SER A 133 16.98 -20.37 -12.38
N LYS A 134 17.72 -19.40 -12.90
CA LYS A 134 19.09 -19.62 -13.39
C LYS A 134 20.03 -20.11 -12.29
N SER A 135 19.99 -19.52 -11.10
CA SER A 135 20.80 -19.97 -9.95
C SER A 135 20.42 -21.38 -9.49
N PHE A 136 19.12 -21.70 -9.53
CA PHE A 136 18.63 -23.04 -9.19
C PHE A 136 19.02 -24.07 -10.25
N ASP A 137 18.89 -23.74 -11.53
CA ASP A 137 19.25 -24.61 -12.65
C ASP A 137 20.74 -24.94 -12.59
N GLN A 138 21.62 -23.96 -12.34
CA GLN A 138 23.06 -24.19 -12.11
C GLN A 138 23.33 -25.16 -10.95
N THR A 139 22.64 -24.97 -9.82
CA THR A 139 22.79 -25.87 -8.66
C THR A 139 22.28 -27.28 -8.97
N SER A 140 21.20 -27.37 -9.73
CA SER A 140 20.58 -28.63 -10.13
C SER A 140 21.46 -29.40 -11.12
N GLU A 141 22.13 -28.73 -12.05
CA GLU A 141 23.05 -29.37 -12.99
C GLU A 141 24.22 -30.04 -12.27
N VAL A 142 24.77 -29.38 -11.25
CA VAL A 142 25.83 -29.96 -10.41
C VAL A 142 25.35 -31.24 -9.72
N ARG A 143 24.09 -31.29 -9.25
CA ARG A 143 23.49 -32.49 -8.63
C ARG A 143 23.15 -33.59 -9.64
N LYS A 144 22.72 -33.22 -10.86
CA LYS A 144 22.33 -34.17 -11.92
C LYS A 144 23.52 -34.83 -12.59
N LYS A 145 24.65 -34.11 -12.72
CA LYS A 145 25.85 -34.61 -13.40
C LYS A 145 26.31 -36.01 -12.96
N PRO A 146 26.49 -36.32 -11.65
CA PRO A 146 26.89 -37.66 -11.23
C PRO A 146 25.86 -38.75 -11.57
N LEU A 147 24.57 -38.42 -11.57
CA LEU A 147 23.50 -39.37 -11.93
C LEU A 147 23.49 -39.66 -13.44
N VAL A 148 23.73 -38.63 -14.25
CA VAL A 148 23.88 -38.79 -15.71
C VAL A 148 25.12 -39.60 -16.04
N ASP A 149 26.23 -39.36 -15.33
CA ASP A 149 27.48 -40.09 -15.54
C ASP A 149 27.34 -41.57 -15.09
N ASP A 150 26.67 -41.86 -13.96
CA ASP A 150 26.35 -43.24 -13.55
C ASP A 150 25.44 -43.92 -14.58
N LEU A 151 24.37 -43.26 -15.04
CA LEU A 151 23.49 -43.82 -16.06
C LEU A 151 24.26 -44.16 -17.35
N LYS A 152 25.11 -43.26 -17.84
CA LYS A 152 25.96 -43.50 -19.02
C LYS A 152 26.87 -44.70 -18.81
N TYR A 153 27.49 -44.80 -17.64
CA TYR A 153 28.32 -45.96 -17.27
C TYR A 153 27.51 -47.26 -17.32
N ARG A 154 26.34 -47.32 -16.68
CA ARG A 154 25.47 -48.51 -16.68
C ARG A 154 25.01 -48.90 -18.09
N THR A 155 24.58 -47.93 -18.90
CA THR A 155 24.19 -48.18 -20.30
C THR A 155 25.37 -48.73 -21.12
N SER A 156 26.58 -48.18 -20.94
CA SER A 156 27.77 -48.68 -21.64
C SER A 156 28.10 -50.13 -21.28
N GLU A 157 27.91 -50.50 -20.02
CA GLU A 157 28.13 -51.87 -19.53
C GLU A 157 27.09 -52.84 -20.07
N THR A 158 25.80 -52.46 -20.08
CA THR A 158 24.73 -53.24 -20.72
C THR A 158 25.05 -53.50 -22.20
N LEU A 159 25.49 -52.47 -22.93
CA LEU A 159 25.86 -52.61 -24.35
C LEU A 159 27.07 -53.53 -24.54
N ARG A 160 28.08 -53.42 -23.66
CA ARG A 160 29.27 -54.28 -23.68
C ARG A 160 28.91 -55.75 -23.46
N LEU A 161 28.10 -56.05 -22.43
CA LEU A 161 27.63 -57.41 -22.13
C LEU A 161 26.73 -57.96 -23.23
N ASN A 162 25.86 -57.14 -23.81
CA ASN A 162 25.01 -57.54 -24.93
C ASN A 162 25.84 -57.89 -26.17
N LYS A 163 26.88 -57.11 -26.47
CA LYS A 163 27.83 -57.43 -27.55
C LYS A 163 28.56 -58.74 -27.27
N LYS A 164 29.08 -58.93 -26.05
CA LYS A 164 29.75 -60.16 -25.63
C LYS A 164 28.85 -61.40 -25.77
N LEU A 165 27.57 -61.28 -25.41
CA LEU A 165 26.59 -62.35 -25.58
C LEU A 165 26.38 -62.70 -27.06
N ILE A 166 26.28 -61.69 -27.93
CA ILE A 166 26.12 -61.91 -29.38
C ILE A 166 27.37 -62.58 -29.98
N ASP A 167 28.56 -62.10 -29.64
CA ASP A 167 29.83 -62.65 -30.13
C ASP A 167 30.01 -64.12 -29.67
N GLU A 168 29.61 -64.46 -28.42
CA GLU A 168 29.63 -65.84 -27.89
C GLU A 168 28.65 -66.76 -28.62
N ILE A 169 27.40 -66.34 -28.83
CA ILE A 169 26.39 -67.13 -29.56
C ILE A 169 26.83 -67.39 -31.01
N GLN A 170 27.55 -66.45 -31.61
CA GLN A 170 28.08 -66.55 -32.98
C GLN A 170 29.39 -67.36 -33.08
N GLY A 171 30.00 -67.77 -31.96
CA GLY A 171 31.25 -68.55 -31.96
C GLY A 171 32.48 -67.77 -32.42
N LYS A 172 32.47 -66.44 -32.31
CA LYS A 172 33.47 -65.55 -32.93
C LYS A 172 34.87 -65.66 -32.32
N ASP A 173 34.97 -66.11 -31.07
CA ASP A 173 36.23 -66.29 -30.33
C ASP A 173 36.69 -67.76 -30.24
N GLY A 174 36.21 -68.63 -31.15
CA GLY A 174 36.60 -70.05 -31.20
C GLY A 174 35.70 -70.98 -30.38
N SER A 175 34.61 -70.47 -29.80
CA SER A 175 33.55 -71.24 -29.15
C SER A 175 32.67 -71.98 -30.17
N GLN A 176 32.06 -73.11 -29.78
CA GLN A 176 31.01 -73.74 -30.59
C GLN A 176 29.80 -72.80 -30.70
N THR A 177 29.19 -72.70 -31.88
CA THR A 177 28.00 -71.87 -32.09
C THR A 177 26.81 -72.39 -31.30
N GLY A 178 25.98 -71.48 -30.77
CA GLY A 178 24.74 -71.82 -30.06
C GLY A 178 24.66 -71.27 -28.63
N VAL A 179 23.64 -71.74 -27.89
CA VAL A 179 23.38 -71.33 -26.51
C VAL A 179 23.94 -72.41 -25.58
N GLY A 180 25.08 -72.12 -24.95
CA GLY A 180 25.72 -72.97 -23.94
C GLY A 180 25.73 -72.34 -22.56
N SER A 181 26.29 -73.05 -21.56
CA SER A 181 26.35 -72.59 -20.16
C SER A 181 27.07 -71.25 -19.97
N ILE A 182 28.03 -70.92 -20.86
CA ILE A 182 28.73 -69.62 -20.86
C ILE A 182 27.78 -68.50 -21.31
N ALA A 183 27.04 -68.71 -22.39
CA ALA A 183 26.05 -67.76 -22.88
C ALA A 183 24.94 -67.51 -21.83
N ASP A 184 24.51 -68.54 -21.10
CA ASP A 184 23.56 -68.40 -20.00
C ASP A 184 24.13 -67.56 -18.84
N GLY A 185 25.40 -67.75 -18.48
CA GLY A 185 26.08 -66.92 -17.49
C GLY A 185 26.13 -65.44 -17.90
N ILE A 186 26.50 -65.15 -19.15
CA ILE A 186 26.52 -63.78 -19.69
C ILE A 186 25.10 -63.19 -19.71
N ARG A 187 24.08 -64.00 -20.01
CA ARG A 187 22.68 -63.56 -20.03
C ARG A 187 22.20 -63.13 -18.64
N ILE A 188 22.54 -63.88 -17.59
CA ILE A 188 22.23 -63.52 -16.20
C ILE A 188 22.91 -62.19 -15.82
N GLU A 189 24.18 -62.02 -16.21
CA GLU A 189 24.94 -60.78 -15.98
C GLU A 189 24.32 -59.59 -16.74
N LEU A 190 23.90 -59.81 -17.99
CA LEU A 190 23.21 -58.82 -18.82
C LEU A 190 21.87 -58.40 -18.21
N ASP A 191 21.05 -59.36 -17.75
CA ASP A 191 19.76 -59.05 -17.13
C ASP A 191 19.96 -58.30 -15.80
N THR A 192 21.01 -58.63 -15.06
CA THR A 192 21.43 -57.89 -13.87
C THR A 192 21.84 -56.45 -14.21
N ALA A 193 22.67 -56.26 -15.25
CA ALA A 193 23.07 -54.93 -15.74
C ALA A 193 21.87 -54.09 -16.20
N ARG A 194 20.92 -54.69 -16.94
CA ARG A 194 19.66 -54.04 -17.35
C ARG A 194 18.83 -53.58 -16.16
N ASN A 195 18.77 -54.38 -15.10
CA ASN A 195 18.06 -53.99 -13.88
C ASN A 195 18.75 -52.82 -13.16
N TYR A 196 20.09 -52.79 -13.12
CA TYR A 196 20.83 -51.65 -12.60
C TYR A 196 20.63 -50.38 -13.44
N GLU A 197 20.66 -50.50 -14.77
CA GLU A 197 20.37 -49.39 -15.68
C GLU A 197 18.96 -48.83 -15.47
N LYS A 198 17.93 -49.69 -15.40
CA LYS A 198 16.55 -49.27 -15.10
C LYS A 198 16.46 -48.53 -13.76
N ARG A 199 17.15 -49.00 -12.72
CA ARG A 199 17.20 -48.32 -11.42
C ARG A 199 17.84 -46.94 -11.53
N ALA A 200 18.97 -46.82 -12.24
CA ALA A 200 19.63 -45.54 -12.47
C ALA A 200 18.72 -44.56 -13.23
N GLN A 201 17.99 -45.03 -14.25
CA GLN A 201 16.99 -44.22 -14.97
C GLN A 201 15.87 -43.72 -14.05
N ILE A 202 15.34 -44.59 -13.19
CA ILE A 202 14.31 -44.21 -12.21
C ILE A 202 14.86 -43.16 -11.25
N ILE A 203 16.06 -43.36 -10.71
CA ILE A 203 16.70 -42.41 -9.78
C ILE A 203 16.89 -41.05 -10.44
N LEU A 204 17.42 -41.02 -11.67
CA LEU A 204 17.59 -39.78 -12.42
C LEU A 204 16.24 -39.08 -12.59
N LYS A 205 15.22 -39.78 -13.08
CA LYS A 205 13.88 -39.21 -13.29
C LYS A 205 13.27 -38.68 -11.98
N THR A 206 13.36 -39.43 -10.90
CA THR A 206 12.88 -38.99 -9.57
C THR A 206 13.63 -37.76 -9.08
N ALA A 207 14.95 -37.67 -9.32
CA ALA A 207 15.73 -36.48 -8.99
C ALA A 207 15.28 -35.27 -9.83
N GLU A 208 14.99 -35.45 -11.12
CA GLU A 208 14.47 -34.38 -11.98
C GLU A 208 13.09 -33.89 -11.53
N ASP A 209 12.18 -34.80 -11.20
CA ASP A 209 10.85 -34.48 -10.69
C ASP A 209 10.96 -33.74 -9.34
N THR A 210 11.86 -34.17 -8.46
CA THR A 210 12.10 -33.52 -7.16
C THR A 210 12.63 -32.10 -7.34
N VAL A 211 13.60 -31.90 -8.24
CA VAL A 211 14.15 -30.59 -8.60
C VAL A 211 13.06 -29.66 -9.14
N LEU A 212 12.14 -30.18 -9.97
CA LEU A 212 11.02 -29.39 -10.48
C LEU A 212 10.06 -28.94 -9.37
N VAL A 213 9.72 -29.86 -8.45
CA VAL A 213 8.88 -29.55 -7.29
C VAL A 213 9.56 -28.52 -6.39
N GLU A 214 10.82 -28.71 -6.04
CA GLU A 214 11.61 -27.76 -5.24
C GLU A 214 11.66 -26.37 -5.91
N LYS A 215 11.90 -26.31 -7.23
CA LYS A 215 11.90 -25.06 -8.00
C LYS A 215 10.56 -24.34 -7.88
N THR A 216 9.46 -25.07 -8.08
CA THR A 216 8.11 -24.48 -8.01
C THR A 216 7.76 -23.98 -6.61
N GLN A 217 8.16 -24.72 -5.57
CA GLN A 217 7.96 -24.32 -4.19
C GLN A 217 8.80 -23.09 -3.83
N PHE A 218 10.08 -23.08 -4.22
CA PHE A 218 10.98 -21.95 -4.00
C PHE A 218 10.49 -20.67 -4.70
N ILE A 219 10.01 -20.80 -5.95
CA ILE A 219 9.37 -19.68 -6.66
C ILE A 219 8.13 -19.22 -5.88
N LYS A 220 7.26 -20.13 -5.45
CA LYS A 220 6.04 -19.79 -4.70
C LYS A 220 6.33 -19.05 -3.39
N GLU A 221 7.33 -19.50 -2.63
CA GLU A 221 7.79 -18.86 -1.40
C GLU A 221 8.40 -17.48 -1.65
N SER A 222 9.02 -17.29 -2.82
CA SER A 222 9.57 -15.98 -3.22
C SER A 222 8.50 -14.94 -3.60
N LYS A 223 7.24 -15.36 -3.87
CA LYS A 223 6.09 -14.50 -4.20
C LYS A 223 5.48 -13.83 -2.96
N LEU A 224 6.32 -13.29 -2.08
CA LEU A 224 5.83 -12.48 -0.96
C LEU A 224 5.18 -11.19 -1.49
N PRO A 225 4.05 -10.75 -0.93
CA PRO A 225 3.39 -9.52 -1.34
C PRO A 225 4.35 -8.33 -1.13
N TRP A 226 4.56 -7.55 -2.18
CA TRP A 226 5.39 -6.35 -2.13
C TRP A 226 4.80 -5.36 -1.12
N GLY A 227 5.53 -5.10 -0.03
CA GLY A 227 5.10 -4.15 1.00
C GLY A 227 5.03 -2.70 0.51
N ILE A 228 4.39 -1.83 1.29
CA ILE A 228 4.18 -0.40 0.98
C ILE A 228 5.48 0.31 0.60
N LYS A 229 6.59 0.01 1.28
CA LYS A 229 7.91 0.60 0.99
C LYS A 229 8.33 0.40 -0.47
N HIS A 230 8.13 -0.80 -1.01
CA HIS A 230 8.49 -1.11 -2.40
C HIS A 230 7.57 -0.40 -3.39
N ARG A 231 6.26 -0.39 -3.11
CA ARG A 231 5.27 0.36 -3.91
C ARG A 231 5.60 1.84 -3.95
N LEU A 232 5.97 2.44 -2.82
CA LEU A 232 6.36 3.85 -2.73
C LEU A 232 7.66 4.14 -3.49
N ALA A 233 8.65 3.24 -3.44
CA ALA A 233 9.89 3.39 -4.19
C ALA A 233 9.66 3.32 -5.71
N VAL A 234 8.79 2.40 -6.18
CA VAL A 234 8.40 2.31 -7.58
C VAL A 234 7.62 3.55 -8.02
N LEU A 235 6.65 4.00 -7.20
CA LEU A 235 5.90 5.22 -7.44
C LEU A 235 6.84 6.42 -7.57
N HIS A 236 7.84 6.55 -6.70
CA HIS A 236 8.84 7.61 -6.84
C HIS A 236 9.57 7.51 -8.18
N GLY A 237 9.97 6.32 -8.61
CA GLY A 237 10.58 6.13 -9.94
C GLY A 237 9.71 6.65 -11.09
N ILE A 238 8.43 6.24 -11.12
CA ILE A 238 7.48 6.60 -12.18
C ILE A 238 7.24 8.11 -12.26
N ILE A 239 7.16 8.77 -11.11
CA ILE A 239 6.82 10.19 -11.05
C ILE A 239 7.95 11.07 -11.53
N PHE A 240 9.18 10.71 -11.20
CA PHE A 240 10.37 11.47 -11.60
C PHE A 240 10.82 11.16 -13.03
N GLU A 241 10.13 10.27 -13.73
CA GLU A 241 10.41 9.92 -15.12
C GLU A 241 9.92 10.99 -16.11
N ASP A 242 8.83 11.71 -15.79
CA ASP A 242 8.22 12.70 -16.68
C ASP A 242 7.89 14.02 -15.93
N ALA A 243 8.32 15.15 -16.49
CA ALA A 243 8.01 16.49 -15.98
C ALA A 243 6.49 16.76 -15.95
N PHE A 244 5.72 16.19 -16.88
CA PHE A 244 4.26 16.32 -16.89
C PHE A 244 3.63 15.70 -15.64
N ASN A 245 4.10 14.52 -15.23
CA ASN A 245 3.65 13.86 -14.00
C ASN A 245 3.92 14.76 -12.78
N ILE A 246 5.12 15.35 -12.68
CA ILE A 246 5.48 16.27 -11.58
C ILE A 246 4.52 17.47 -11.51
N ILE A 247 4.28 18.13 -12.65
CA ILE A 247 3.36 19.28 -12.72
C ILE A 247 1.94 18.88 -12.33
N PHE A 248 1.45 17.74 -12.84
CA PHE A 248 0.15 17.20 -12.48
C PHE A 248 0.03 16.98 -10.96
N PHE A 249 1.06 16.47 -10.30
CA PHE A 249 1.03 16.30 -8.84
C PHE A 249 1.08 17.60 -8.06
N ILE A 250 1.87 18.57 -8.51
CA ILE A 250 1.89 19.89 -7.87
C ILE A 250 0.49 20.51 -7.97
N ALA A 251 -0.15 20.42 -9.14
CA ALA A 251 -1.52 20.89 -9.33
C ALA A 251 -2.50 20.16 -8.39
N LEU A 252 -2.42 18.83 -8.30
CA LEU A 252 -3.25 18.03 -7.40
C LEU A 252 -3.02 18.38 -5.92
N ALA A 253 -1.77 18.59 -5.50
CA ALA A 253 -1.41 18.99 -4.13
C ALA A 253 -2.03 20.36 -3.79
N CYS A 254 -1.90 21.31 -4.72
CA CYS A 254 -2.50 22.64 -4.59
C CYS A 254 -4.02 22.55 -4.50
N THR A 255 -4.67 21.71 -5.32
CA THR A 255 -6.13 21.50 -5.23
C THR A 255 -6.54 20.95 -3.88
N LEU A 256 -5.89 19.90 -3.38
CA LEU A 256 -6.19 19.33 -2.06
C LEU A 256 -5.94 20.36 -0.94
N LEU A 257 -4.84 21.11 -1.02
CA LEU A 257 -4.54 22.14 -0.04
C LEU A 257 -5.60 23.24 -0.04
N ILE A 258 -6.07 23.69 -1.21
CA ILE A 258 -7.16 24.67 -1.32
C ILE A 258 -8.43 24.11 -0.69
N LEU A 259 -8.80 22.86 -0.98
CA LEU A 259 -9.98 22.21 -0.39
C LEU A 259 -9.92 22.16 1.14
N ASP A 260 -8.77 21.78 1.71
CA ASP A 260 -8.56 21.77 3.17
C ASP A 260 -8.57 23.19 3.77
N LEU A 261 -8.15 24.21 3.01
CA LEU A 261 -8.16 25.60 3.43
C LEU A 261 -9.51 26.31 3.25
N ILE A 262 -10.50 25.73 2.55
CA ILE A 262 -11.84 26.34 2.36
C ILE A 262 -12.45 26.75 3.71
N LEU A 263 -12.32 25.93 4.75
CA LEU A 263 -12.84 26.24 6.08
C LEU A 263 -12.18 27.49 6.68
N VAL A 264 -10.87 27.66 6.46
CA VAL A 264 -10.13 28.85 6.92
C VAL A 264 -10.61 30.10 6.18
N PHE A 265 -10.80 29.99 4.86
CA PHE A 265 -11.33 31.10 4.07
C PHE A 265 -12.75 31.50 4.49
N VAL A 266 -13.65 30.53 4.68
CA VAL A 266 -15.03 30.79 5.14
C VAL A 266 -15.05 31.40 6.54
N ALA A 267 -14.18 30.93 7.44
CA ALA A 267 -14.06 31.51 8.78
C ALA A 267 -13.52 32.95 8.78
N TYR A 268 -12.71 33.32 7.77
CA TYR A 268 -12.08 34.64 7.68
C TYR A 268 -12.93 35.69 6.95
N THR A 269 -13.66 35.29 5.91
CA THR A 269 -14.45 36.20 5.09
C THR A 269 -15.72 36.70 5.78
N GLU A 270 -16.21 35.98 6.80
CA GLU A 270 -17.41 36.42 7.52
C GLU A 270 -17.11 37.54 8.54
N PRO A 271 -17.84 38.67 8.46
CA PRO A 271 -17.72 39.75 9.43
C PRO A 271 -18.16 39.27 10.82
N ILE A 272 -17.49 39.80 11.85
CA ILE A 272 -17.81 39.52 13.26
C ILE A 272 -19.30 39.72 13.48
N SER A 273 -19.98 38.69 13.98
CA SER A 273 -21.44 38.76 14.13
C SER A 273 -21.81 39.90 15.10
N PRO A 274 -22.90 40.65 14.87
CA PRO A 274 -23.29 41.74 15.75
C PRO A 274 -23.46 41.33 17.23
N GLN A 275 -23.85 40.07 17.48
CA GLN A 275 -23.97 39.52 18.84
C GLN A 275 -22.60 39.41 19.54
N GLU A 276 -21.56 39.10 18.79
CA GLU A 276 -20.20 38.97 19.30
C GLU A 276 -19.59 40.34 19.57
N ILE A 277 -19.94 41.36 18.77
CA ILE A 277 -19.63 42.76 19.04
C ILE A 277 -20.28 43.20 20.35
N VAL A 278 -21.59 42.95 20.51
CA VAL A 278 -22.33 43.27 21.75
C VAL A 278 -21.76 42.54 22.96
N LYS A 279 -21.37 41.26 22.81
CA LYS A 279 -20.73 40.49 23.88
C LYS A 279 -19.37 41.08 24.26
N ASN A 280 -18.54 41.44 23.29
CA ASN A 280 -17.23 42.05 23.52
C ASN A 280 -17.35 43.43 24.18
N GLU A 281 -18.34 44.24 23.77
CA GLU A 281 -18.65 45.52 24.42
C GLU A 281 -19.15 45.34 25.86
N LEU A 282 -20.04 44.36 26.11
CA LEU A 282 -20.49 44.06 27.48
C LEU A 282 -19.34 43.58 28.37
N TYR A 283 -18.44 42.75 27.83
CA TYR A 283 -17.25 42.29 28.56
C TYR A 283 -16.29 43.44 28.88
N SER A 284 -16.05 44.37 27.94
CA SER A 284 -15.19 45.52 28.18
C SER A 284 -15.78 46.47 29.23
N LEU A 285 -17.10 46.72 29.18
CA LEU A 285 -17.82 47.50 30.18
C LEU A 285 -17.76 46.85 31.57
N TYR A 286 -17.94 45.53 31.66
CA TYR A 286 -17.86 44.81 32.93
C TYR A 286 -16.46 44.84 33.54
N LYS A 287 -15.42 44.65 32.70
CA LYS A 287 -14.02 44.72 33.13
C LYS A 287 -13.68 46.12 33.67
N HIS A 288 -14.07 47.17 32.96
CA HIS A 288 -13.83 48.55 33.41
C HIS A 288 -14.51 48.86 34.76
N LYS A 289 -15.73 48.36 34.99
CA LYS A 289 -16.41 48.51 36.28
C LYS A 289 -15.72 47.77 37.42
N MET A 290 -15.14 46.60 37.16
CA MET A 290 -14.38 45.84 38.15
C MET A 290 -13.06 46.55 38.50
N ASP A 291 -12.36 47.08 37.51
CA ASP A 291 -11.10 47.82 37.73
C ASP A 291 -11.34 49.10 38.55
N GLN A 292 -12.44 49.83 38.32
CA GLN A 292 -12.82 51.00 39.13
C GLN A 292 -13.16 50.65 40.59
N LYS A 293 -13.77 49.49 40.84
CA LYS A 293 -14.09 49.05 42.21
C LYS A 293 -12.86 48.67 43.02
N ASN A 294 -11.78 48.22 42.39
CA ASN A 294 -10.54 47.85 43.07
C ASN A 294 -9.64 49.05 43.44
N LEU A 295 -9.98 50.25 42.96
CA LEU A 295 -9.25 51.50 43.22
C LEU A 295 -9.85 52.33 44.39
N LEU A 296 -10.99 51.90 44.94
CA LEU A 296 -11.71 52.52 46.06
C LEU A 296 -11.59 51.65 47.30
#